data_AF-A0A9R1PGP7-F1
#
_entry.id   AF-A0A9R1PGP7-F1
#
_cell.length_a   1.000
_cell.length_b   1.000
_cell.length_c   1.000
_cell.angle_alpha   90.00
_cell.angle_beta   90.00
_cell.angle_gamma   90.00
#
_symmetry.space_group_name_H-M   'P 1'
#
loop_
_entity.id
_entity.type
_entity.pdbx_description
1 polymer ?
#
loop_
_entity_poly.entity_id
_entity_poly.type
_entity_poly.pdbx_seq_one_letter_code
_entity_poly.pdbx_strand_id
1 'polypeptide(L)'
;MNARVDKLKEDVDMLFKSCNCTVERITLLDTVQRLGIDHHFKKHVDTTLSQIFEDEFSSSSLHQVALRFGLLREHGLWVSSG
;
A
#
# COMPACT_ATOMS: atom_id res chain seq x y z
N MET A 1 6.25 -20.26 -20.54
CA MET A 1 6.06 -18.86 -20.96
C MET A 1 5.71 -17.92 -19.79
N ASN A 2 6.18 -18.22 -18.56
CA ASN A 2 5.84 -17.42 -17.35
C ASN A 2 7.03 -16.67 -16.75
N ALA A 3 8.26 -16.90 -17.23
CA ALA A 3 9.48 -16.32 -16.66
C ALA A 3 9.43 -14.79 -16.51
N ARG A 4 8.78 -14.09 -17.44
CA ARG A 4 8.62 -12.63 -17.36
C ARG A 4 7.60 -12.21 -16.29
N VAL A 5 6.53 -12.99 -16.09
CA VAL A 5 5.53 -12.75 -15.04
C VAL A 5 6.16 -12.98 -13.67
N ASP A 6 6.91 -14.07 -13.52
CA ASP A 6 7.57 -14.40 -12.25
C ASP A 6 8.61 -13.34 -11.89
N LYS A 7 9.41 -12.88 -12.86
CA LYS A 7 10.33 -11.76 -12.67
C LYS A 7 9.63 -10.47 -12.24
N LEU A 8 8.51 -10.11 -12.88
CA LEU A 8 7.77 -8.91 -12.50
C LEU A 8 7.16 -9.02 -11.09
N LYS A 9 6.75 -10.21 -10.66
CA LYS A 9 6.30 -10.42 -9.29
C LYS A 9 7.42 -10.20 -8.29
N GLU A 10 8.62 -10.71 -8.56
CA GLU A 10 9.81 -10.45 -7.74
C GLU A 10 10.17 -8.96 -7.68
N ASP A 11 10.07 -8.25 -8.80
CA ASP A 11 10.32 -6.81 -8.85
C ASP A 11 9.31 -6.04 -7.96
N VAL A 12 8.03 -6.40 -7.99
CA VAL A 12 7.00 -5.79 -7.12
C VAL A 12 7.24 -6.14 -5.65
N ASP A 13 7.63 -7.37 -5.32
CA ASP A 13 8.01 -7.73 -3.95
C ASP A 13 9.20 -6.91 -3.44
N MET A 14 10.15 -6.60 -4.33
CA MET A 14 11.27 -5.72 -4.00
C MET A 14 10.80 -4.28 -3.76
N LEU A 15 9.85 -3.77 -4.54
CA LEU A 15 9.26 -2.44 -4.32
C LEU A 15 8.64 -2.34 -2.93
N PHE A 16 7.83 -3.31 -2.51
CA PHE A 16 7.24 -3.35 -1.16
C PHE A 16 8.29 -3.34 -0.04
N LYS A 17 9.43 -4.01 -0.23
CA LYS A 17 10.53 -4.03 0.74
C LYS A 17 11.34 -2.74 0.75
N SER A 18 11.37 -2.01 -0.35
CA SER A 18 12.19 -0.80 -0.52
C SER A 18 11.49 0.49 -0.06
N CYS A 19 10.17 0.47 0.16
CA CYS A 19 9.42 1.62 0.64
C CYS A 19 9.88 2.04 2.04
N ASN A 20 10.43 3.25 2.14
CA ASN A 20 11.03 3.75 3.37
C ASN A 20 10.13 4.73 4.12
N CYS A 21 9.12 5.30 3.47
CA CYS A 21 8.17 6.21 4.11
C CYS A 21 6.71 5.80 3.88
N THR A 22 5.83 6.25 4.77
CA THR A 22 4.40 5.95 4.73
C THR A 22 3.73 6.41 3.43
N VAL A 23 4.17 7.53 2.86
CA VAL A 23 3.63 8.05 1.59
C VAL A 23 3.90 7.11 0.41
N GLU A 24 5.11 6.57 0.31
CA GLU A 24 5.47 5.57 -0.71
C GLU A 24 4.63 4.31 -0.54
N ARG A 25 4.48 3.83 0.71
CA ARG A 25 3.66 2.67 1.06
C ARG A 25 2.21 2.83 0.60
N ILE A 26 1.59 3.97 0.93
CA ILE A 26 0.22 4.33 0.53
C ILE A 26 0.09 4.31 -0.99
N THR A 27 1.02 4.96 -1.69
CA THR A 27 0.98 5.09 -3.16
C THR A 27 1.15 3.74 -3.84
N LEU A 28 2.09 2.91 -3.37
CA LEU A 28 2.33 1.58 -3.91
C LEU A 28 1.10 0.68 -3.71
N LEU A 29 0.53 0.71 -2.50
CA LEU A 29 -0.65 -0.09 -2.19
C LEU A 29 -1.86 0.31 -3.05
N ASP A 30 -2.16 1.61 -3.15
CA ASP A 30 -3.23 2.12 -4.03
C ASP A 30 -3.00 1.68 -5.48
N THR A 31 -1.77 1.79 -5.98
CA THR A 31 -1.44 1.41 -7.36
C THR A 31 -1.68 -0.08 -7.59
N VAL A 32 -1.24 -0.94 -6.66
CA VAL A 32 -1.40 -2.40 -6.76
C VAL A 32 -2.89 -2.80 -6.72
N GLN A 33 -3.70 -2.15 -5.89
CA GLN A 33 -5.15 -2.38 -5.81
C GLN A 33 -5.88 -1.88 -7.05
N ARG A 34 -5.55 -0.68 -7.55
CA ARG A 34 -6.16 -0.14 -8.79
C ARG A 34 -5.80 -0.95 -10.04
N LEU A 35 -4.67 -1.65 -10.02
CA LEU A 35 -4.28 -2.61 -11.06
C LEU A 35 -4.97 -3.98 -10.89
N GLY A 36 -5.63 -4.25 -9.76
CA GLY A 36 -6.32 -5.53 -9.48
C GLY A 36 -5.37 -6.71 -9.28
N ILE A 37 -4.10 -6.45 -8.93
CA ILE A 37 -3.07 -7.48 -8.77
C ILE A 37 -2.69 -7.73 -7.30
N ASP A 38 -3.31 -7.00 -6.37
CA ASP A 38 -3.17 -7.11 -4.92
C ASP A 38 -3.34 -8.54 -4.38
N HIS A 39 -4.23 -9.33 -5.01
CA HIS A 39 -4.46 -10.72 -4.64
C HIS A 39 -3.22 -11.64 -4.79
N HIS A 40 -2.21 -11.23 -5.58
CA HIS A 40 -0.92 -11.93 -5.67
C HIS A 40 0.05 -11.57 -4.53
N PHE A 41 -0.19 -10.47 -3.84
CA PHE A 41 0.72 -9.88 -2.86
C PHE A 41 0.10 -9.74 -1.47
N LYS A 42 -0.92 -10.55 -1.14
CA LYS A 42 -1.72 -10.44 0.11
C LYS A 42 -0.88 -10.21 1.36
N LYS A 43 0.19 -10.98 1.56
CA LYS A 43 1.08 -10.82 2.71
C LYS A 43 1.75 -9.43 2.76
N HIS A 44 2.19 -8.94 1.61
CA HIS A 44 2.76 -7.61 1.48
C HIS A 44 1.71 -6.53 1.73
N VAL A 45 0.51 -6.68 1.14
CA VAL A 45 -0.64 -5.79 1.36
C VAL A 45 -0.98 -5.67 2.84
N ASP A 46 -1.18 -6.79 3.54
CA ASP A 46 -1.53 -6.80 4.96
C ASP A 46 -0.43 -6.14 5.81
N THR A 47 0.84 -6.46 5.53
CA THR A 47 1.98 -5.88 6.26
C THR A 47 2.06 -4.37 6.04
N THR A 48 1.90 -3.92 4.80
CA THR A 48 1.96 -2.50 4.44
C THR A 48 0.76 -1.74 5.02
N LEU A 49 -0.44 -2.32 5.05
CA LEU A 49 -1.62 -1.73 5.71
C LEU A 49 -1.39 -1.52 7.20
N SER A 50 -0.87 -2.54 7.92
CA SER A 50 -0.56 -2.42 9.34
C SER A 50 0.47 -1.32 9.59
N GLN A 51 1.51 -1.23 8.76
CA GLN A 51 2.51 -0.16 8.83
C GLN A 51 1.89 1.23 8.60
N ILE A 52 1.01 1.37 7.60
CA ILE A 52 0.31 2.64 7.35
C ILE A 52 -0.60 3.04 8.52
N PHE A 53 -1.19 2.05 9.19
CA PHE A 53 -2.06 2.26 10.34
C PHE A 53 -1.27 2.71 11.58
N GLU A 54 -0.15 2.03 11.87
CA GLU A 54 0.69 2.29 13.05
C GLU A 54 1.62 3.51 12.90
N ASP A 55 2.04 3.85 11.68
CA ASP A 55 2.91 5.01 11.45
C ASP A 55 2.21 6.33 11.82
N GLU A 56 2.91 7.17 12.59
CA GLU A 56 2.57 8.58 12.83
C GLU A 56 2.59 9.34 11.49
N PHE A 57 1.41 9.52 10.90
CA PHE A 57 1.25 10.13 9.59
C PHE A 57 0.77 11.58 9.72
N SER A 58 1.68 12.52 9.48
CA SER A 58 1.34 13.93 9.28
C SER A 58 1.75 14.36 7.87
N SER A 59 0.77 14.76 7.06
CA SER A 59 0.99 15.31 5.73
C SER A 59 0.09 16.51 5.53
N SER A 60 0.63 17.58 4.94
CA SER A 60 -0.14 18.74 4.52
C SER A 60 -0.87 18.52 3.20
N SER A 61 -0.60 17.41 2.50
CA SER A 61 -1.22 17.09 1.22
C SER A 61 -2.58 16.44 1.42
N LEU A 62 -3.64 17.14 1.01
CA LEU A 62 -5.01 16.61 1.02
C LEU A 62 -5.11 15.27 0.27
N HIS A 63 -4.40 15.14 -0.85
CA HIS A 63 -4.38 13.90 -1.63
C HIS A 63 -3.86 12.72 -0.80
N GLN A 64 -2.75 12.89 -0.08
CA GLN A 64 -2.15 11.81 0.69
C GLN A 64 -2.99 11.45 1.93
N VAL A 65 -3.57 12.47 2.60
CA VAL A 65 -4.47 12.26 3.75
C VAL A 65 -5.73 11.50 3.30
N ALA A 66 -6.36 11.92 2.22
CA ALA A 66 -7.54 11.26 1.68
C ALA A 66 -7.25 9.82 1.24
N LEU A 67 -6.09 9.58 0.62
CA LEU A 67 -5.69 8.25 0.17
C LEU A 67 -5.45 7.30 1.35
N ARG A 68 -4.73 7.74 2.39
CA ARG A 68 -4.56 6.97 3.63
C ARG A 68 -5.90 6.62 4.27
N PHE A 69 -6.78 7.61 4.40
CA PHE A 69 -8.10 7.43 5.00
C PHE A 69 -8.94 6.40 4.22
N GLY A 70 -8.97 6.52 2.89
CA GLY A 70 -9.69 5.61 2.01
C GLY A 70 -9.20 4.16 2.13
N LEU A 71 -7.87 3.96 1.99
CA LEU A 71 -7.25 2.63 2.06
C LEU A 71 -7.55 1.92 3.38
N LEU A 72 -7.39 2.62 4.50
CA LEU A 72 -7.62 2.04 5.82
C LEU A 72 -9.10 1.63 6.01
N ARG A 73 -10.04 2.50 5.61
CA ARG A 73 -11.47 2.18 5.72
C ARG A 73 -11.94 1.08 4.78
N GLU A 74 -11.38 1.01 3.58
CA GLU A 74 -11.66 -0.09 2.64
C GLU A 74 -11.30 -1.46 3.25
N HIS A 75 -10.26 -1.50 4.09
CA HIS A 75 -9.81 -2.70 4.79
C HIS A 75 -10.43 -2.85 6.19
N GLY A 76 -11.45 -2.06 6.52
CA GLY A 76 -12.18 -2.15 7.79
C GLY A 76 -11.43 -1.59 9.00
N LEU A 77 -10.32 -0.89 8.79
CA LEU A 77 -9.56 -0.24 9.86
C LEU A 77 -10.19 1.12 10.19
N TRP A 78 -10.47 1.33 11.47
CA TRP A 78 -11.08 2.57 11.95
C TRP A 78 -10.05 3.70 12.02
N VAL A 79 -10.37 4.84 11.43
CA VAL A 79 -9.52 6.05 11.46
C VAL A 79 -10.39 7.25 11.78
N SER A 80 -9.89 8.10 12.68
CA SER A 80 -10.47 9.42 12.98
C SER A 80 -10.54 10.28 11.72
N SER A 81 -11.60 11.08 11.59
CA SER A 81 -11.72 12.08 10.53
C SER A 81 -11.10 13.44 10.89
N GLY A 82 -10.41 13.52 12.03
CA GLY A 82 -9.86 14.75 12.60
C GLY A 82 -8.47 14.56 13.16
#